data_AF-A0A951I5B8-F1
#
_entry.id   AF-A0A951I5B8-F1
#
_cell.length_a   1.000
_cell.length_b   1.000
_cell.length_c   1.000
_cell.angle_alpha   90.00
_cell.angle_beta   90.00
_cell.angle_gamma   90.00
#
_symmetry.space_group_name_H-M   'P 1'
#
loop_
_entity.id
_entity.type
_entity.pdbx_description
1 polymer ?
#
loop_
_entity_poly.entity_id
_entity_poly.type
_entity_poly.pdbx_seq_one_letter_code
_entity_poly.pdbx_strand_id
1 'polypeptide(L)'
;MKRSTKRWVGITAVALGALGATGAVLIRMKNFSGKIGGRRETKPLSVWARPGMQVTFRAELMPGRDASERVFRVKELLPSGRVLLHDFAGEHNEKEFEQIR
;
A
#
# COMPACT_ATOMS: atom_id res chain seq x y z
N MET A 1 15.48 53.79 -5.70
CA MET A 1 16.30 53.08 -6.70
C MET A 1 17.64 52.70 -6.08
N LYS A 2 17.99 51.41 -6.05
CA LYS A 2 19.35 50.86 -6.15
C LYS A 2 19.23 49.33 -6.18
N ARG A 3 19.45 48.78 -7.36
CA ARG A 3 19.52 47.35 -7.65
C ARG A 3 20.85 46.81 -7.14
N SER A 4 20.87 45.63 -6.53
CA SER A 4 22.06 44.79 -6.56
C SER A 4 21.66 43.34 -6.69
N THR A 5 22.31 42.68 -7.63
CA THR A 5 22.07 41.35 -8.19
C THR A 5 23.36 40.57 -8.01
N LYS A 6 23.29 39.22 -8.11
CA LYS A 6 24.40 38.23 -8.22
C LYS A 6 24.93 37.73 -6.86
N ARG A 7 25.28 36.44 -6.68
CA ARG A 7 25.50 35.30 -7.59
C ARG A 7 25.50 33.99 -6.78
N TRP A 8 25.34 32.89 -7.51
CA TRP A 8 25.36 31.49 -7.13
C TRP A 8 26.60 31.02 -6.35
N VAL A 9 26.45 29.96 -5.53
CA VAL A 9 27.38 28.82 -5.45
C VAL A 9 26.59 27.56 -5.08
N GLY A 10 26.58 26.56 -5.97
CA GLY A 10 26.16 25.20 -5.64
C GLY A 10 27.34 24.40 -5.08
N ILE A 11 27.07 23.51 -4.13
CA ILE A 11 28.01 22.45 -3.75
C ILE A 11 27.26 21.13 -3.66
N THR A 12 27.62 20.26 -4.59
CA THR A 12 27.31 18.85 -4.73
C THR A 12 27.97 18.07 -3.59
N ALA A 13 27.24 17.17 -2.93
CA ALA A 13 27.86 16.10 -2.14
C ALA A 13 27.23 14.76 -2.56
N VAL A 14 27.84 14.15 -3.57
CA VAL A 14 27.70 12.72 -3.84
C VAL A 14 28.54 12.00 -2.79
N ALA A 15 27.89 11.36 -1.81
CA ALA A 15 28.54 10.45 -0.89
C ALA A 15 28.08 9.02 -1.21
N LEU A 16 28.89 8.35 -2.04
CA LEU A 16 28.86 6.92 -2.29
C LEU A 16 29.51 6.17 -1.12
N GLY A 17 28.87 5.09 -0.68
CA GLY A 17 29.56 3.93 -0.11
C GLY A 17 29.43 3.74 1.41
N ALA A 18 28.71 2.71 1.82
CA ALA A 18 29.31 1.49 2.37
C ALA A 18 28.23 0.56 2.93
N LEU A 19 28.28 -0.70 2.49
CA LEU A 19 27.53 -1.83 3.00
C LEU A 19 27.84 -2.05 4.49
N GLY A 20 26.80 -2.17 5.32
CA GLY A 20 26.93 -2.53 6.73
C GLY A 20 25.56 -2.82 7.34
N ALA A 21 25.24 -4.11 7.49
CA ALA A 21 24.00 -4.60 8.07
C ALA A 21 23.96 -4.36 9.59
N THR A 22 22.74 -4.49 10.13
CA THR A 22 22.33 -4.54 11.56
C THR A 22 22.06 -3.21 12.26
N GLY A 23 20.78 -2.98 12.61
CA GLY A 23 20.45 -2.20 13.81
C GLY A 23 19.80 -0.82 13.66
N ALA A 24 18.81 -0.62 12.78
CA ALA A 24 17.86 0.49 12.94
C ALA A 24 16.49 0.18 12.33
N VAL A 25 15.77 -0.73 12.98
CA VAL A 25 14.30 -0.77 12.91
C VAL A 25 13.78 0.51 13.55
N LEU A 26 13.40 1.51 12.75
CA LEU A 26 12.38 2.48 13.11
C LEU A 26 11.55 2.80 11.88
N ILE A 27 10.48 2.03 11.75
CA ILE A 27 9.33 2.26 10.88
C ILE A 27 8.81 3.66 11.17
N ARG A 28 9.01 4.58 10.22
CA ARG A 28 8.29 5.85 10.17
C ARG A 28 7.36 5.83 8.96
N MET A 29 6.20 5.20 9.13
CA MET A 29 5.06 5.40 8.23
C MET A 29 4.58 6.85 8.37
N LYS A 30 5.16 7.73 7.56
CA LYS A 30 4.67 9.07 7.29
C LYS A 30 4.24 9.08 5.83
N ASN A 31 2.99 9.47 5.62
CA ASN A 31 2.47 10.11 4.41
C ASN A 31 2.22 9.21 3.19
N PHE A 32 0.96 8.81 3.01
CA PHE A 32 0.32 8.87 1.69
C PHE A 32 -0.95 9.72 1.76
N SER A 33 -0.74 11.00 2.05
CA SER A 33 -1.66 12.07 1.65
C SER A 33 -1.50 12.27 0.14
N GLY A 34 -2.31 11.57 -0.64
CA GLY A 34 -2.39 11.76 -2.08
C GLY A 34 -3.06 13.09 -2.43
N LYS A 35 -2.26 14.14 -2.64
CA LYS A 35 -2.70 15.41 -3.23
C LYS A 35 -1.77 15.74 -4.40
N ILE A 36 -2.08 15.21 -5.58
CA ILE A 36 -1.55 15.67 -6.87
C ILE A 36 -2.72 15.75 -7.85
N GLY A 37 -2.89 16.93 -8.43
CA GLY A 37 -4.04 17.30 -9.25
C GLY A 37 -4.15 16.56 -10.58
N GLY A 38 -5.40 16.49 -11.04
CA GLY A 38 -5.80 15.98 -12.34
C GLY A 38 -7.26 15.59 -12.25
N ARG A 39 -8.15 16.39 -12.84
CA ARG A 39 -9.59 16.18 -12.91
C ARG A 39 -9.93 14.89 -13.65
N ARG A 40 -9.79 13.76 -12.97
CA ARG A 40 -10.58 12.56 -13.17
C ARG A 40 -11.32 12.37 -11.87
N GLU A 41 -12.62 12.23 -11.96
CA GLU A 41 -13.48 11.84 -10.86
C GLU A 41 -13.07 10.43 -10.45
N THR A 42 -11.96 10.32 -9.70
CA THR A 42 -11.58 9.10 -9.01
C THR A 42 -12.71 8.88 -8.02
N LYS A 43 -13.68 8.05 -8.41
CA LYS A 43 -14.61 7.43 -7.48
C LYS A 43 -13.78 7.09 -6.25
N PRO A 44 -14.18 7.50 -5.03
CA PRO A 44 -13.47 7.07 -3.84
C PRO A 44 -13.31 5.57 -4.00
N LEU A 45 -12.06 5.08 -4.07
CA LEU A 45 -11.80 3.65 -4.16
C LEU A 45 -12.64 3.06 -3.04
N SER A 46 -13.70 2.31 -3.40
CA SER A 46 -14.61 1.78 -2.40
C SER A 46 -13.74 0.99 -1.46
N VAL A 47 -13.57 1.48 -0.23
CA VAL A 47 -12.65 0.89 0.74
C VAL A 47 -13.36 -0.34 1.30
N TRP A 48 -13.47 -1.36 0.46
CA TRP A 48 -14.17 -2.61 0.75
C TRP A 48 -13.38 -3.49 1.73
N ALA A 49 -12.07 -3.25 1.84
CA ALA A 49 -11.17 -3.93 2.76
C ALA A 49 -10.28 -2.95 3.53
N ARG A 50 -9.82 -3.38 4.71
CA ARG A 50 -8.85 -2.65 5.55
C ARG A 50 -7.80 -3.62 6.09
N PRO A 51 -6.54 -3.19 6.31
CA PRO A 51 -5.56 -4.03 7.02
C PRO A 51 -6.12 -4.54 8.36
N GLY A 52 -5.92 -5.82 8.64
CA GLY A 52 -6.45 -6.53 9.81
C GLY A 52 -7.88 -7.08 9.66
N MET A 53 -8.61 -6.70 8.62
CA MET A 53 -9.97 -7.18 8.35
C MET A 53 -9.98 -8.65 7.95
N GLN A 54 -10.97 -9.40 8.44
CA GLN A 54 -11.19 -10.78 7.99
C GLN A 54 -12.00 -10.79 6.71
N VAL A 55 -11.60 -11.64 5.77
CA VAL A 55 -12.29 -11.89 4.51
C VAL A 55 -12.37 -13.39 4.29
N THR A 56 -13.50 -13.84 3.74
CA THR A 56 -13.74 -15.27 3.48
C THR A 56 -13.74 -15.50 1.99
N PHE A 57 -12.90 -16.41 1.49
CA PHE A 57 -12.95 -16.80 0.08
C PHE A 57 -14.23 -17.57 -0.25
N ARG A 58 -14.76 -17.31 -1.44
CA ARG A 58 -15.89 -18.06 -1.99
C ARG A 58 -15.53 -19.54 -2.09
N ALA A 59 -16.48 -20.41 -1.74
CA ALA A 59 -16.30 -21.86 -1.82
C ALA A 59 -15.88 -22.34 -3.22
N GLU A 60 -16.32 -21.63 -4.27
CA GLU A 60 -15.97 -21.90 -5.67
C GLU A 60 -14.47 -21.77 -5.97
N LEU A 61 -13.76 -20.90 -5.26
CA LEU A 61 -12.33 -20.66 -5.46
C LEU A 61 -11.44 -21.58 -4.63
N MET A 62 -11.98 -22.15 -3.55
CA MET A 62 -11.27 -23.07 -2.67
C MET A 62 -12.12 -24.33 -2.40
N PRO A 63 -12.32 -25.19 -3.42
CA PRO A 63 -13.09 -26.42 -3.25
C PRO A 63 -12.40 -27.36 -2.26
N GLY A 64 -13.21 -28.11 -1.50
CA GLY A 64 -12.71 -29.06 -0.50
C GLY A 64 -12.14 -28.41 0.77
N ARG A 65 -12.37 -27.11 0.98
CA ARG A 65 -12.03 -26.41 2.24
C ARG A 65 -13.27 -25.95 2.99
N ASP A 66 -13.24 -26.12 4.30
CA ASP A 66 -14.31 -25.64 5.17
C ASP A 66 -14.35 -24.10 5.22
N ALA A 67 -15.48 -23.55 5.67
CA ALA A 67 -15.64 -22.09 5.80
C ALA A 67 -14.53 -21.47 6.66
N SER A 68 -14.18 -22.12 7.77
CA SER A 68 -13.13 -21.68 8.69
C SER A 68 -11.73 -21.64 8.05
N GLU A 69 -11.46 -22.53 7.10
CA GLU A 69 -10.17 -22.60 6.39
C GLU A 69 -10.08 -21.63 5.21
N ARG A 70 -11.20 -20.99 4.86
CA ARG A 70 -11.32 -19.97 3.81
C ARG A 70 -11.27 -18.54 4.37
N VAL A 71 -11.14 -18.38 5.68
CA VAL A 71 -11.03 -17.07 6.35
C VAL A 71 -9.57 -16.64 6.43
N PHE A 72 -9.27 -15.46 5.88
CA PHE A 72 -7.94 -14.87 5.90
C PHE A 72 -8.00 -13.43 6.42
N ARG A 73 -6.86 -12.93 6.87
CA ARG A 73 -6.71 -11.53 7.28
C ARG A 73 -6.05 -10.72 6.19
N VAL A 74 -6.61 -9.54 5.92
CA VAL A 74 -6.03 -8.56 5.00
C VAL A 74 -4.76 -8.00 5.63
N LYS A 75 -3.63 -8.11 4.92
CA LYS A 75 -2.34 -7.53 5.27
C LYS A 75 -2.25 -6.08 4.79
N GLU A 76 -2.59 -5.85 3.52
CA GLU A 76 -2.47 -4.55 2.88
C GLU A 76 -3.54 -4.39 1.78
N LEU A 77 -4.10 -3.20 1.64
CA LEU A 77 -4.94 -2.81 0.50
C LEU A 77 -4.09 -2.00 -0.48
N LEU A 78 -3.96 -2.53 -1.69
CA LEU A 78 -3.17 -1.90 -2.75
C LEU A 78 -3.96 -0.74 -3.40
N PRO A 79 -3.27 0.26 -3.98
CA PRO A 79 -3.92 1.33 -4.75
C PRO A 79 -4.74 0.84 -5.96
N SER A 80 -4.48 -0.39 -6.42
CA SER A 80 -5.24 -1.07 -7.48
C SER A 80 -6.62 -1.55 -7.04
N GLY A 81 -6.93 -1.50 -5.74
CA GLY A 81 -8.15 -2.07 -5.15
C GLY A 81 -8.07 -3.57 -4.85
N ARG A 82 -6.89 -4.18 -5.05
CA ARG A 82 -6.58 -5.57 -4.66
C ARG A 82 -6.04 -5.62 -3.23
N VAL A 83 -6.13 -6.78 -2.60
CA VAL A 83 -5.59 -7.02 -1.24
C VAL A 83 -4.49 -8.06 -1.25
N LEU A 84 -3.52 -7.86 -0.36
CA LEU A 84 -2.59 -8.89 0.06
C LEU A 84 -3.10 -9.50 1.37
N LEU A 85 -2.92 -10.80 1.55
CA LEU A 85 -3.39 -11.53 2.71
C LEU A 85 -2.22 -11.98 3.59
N HIS A 86 -2.50 -12.22 4.87
CA HIS A 86 -1.58 -12.91 5.76
C HIS A 86 -1.49 -14.40 5.40
N ASP A 87 -0.26 -14.92 5.31
CA ASP A 87 0.04 -16.34 5.08
C ASP A 87 -0.58 -16.94 3.80
N PHE A 88 -0.99 -16.09 2.86
CA PHE A 88 -1.56 -16.49 1.57
C PHE A 88 -0.97 -15.63 0.46
N ALA A 89 -0.35 -16.29 -0.52
CA ALA A 89 0.41 -15.64 -1.57
C ALA A 89 -0.48 -15.18 -2.72
N GLY A 90 -0.20 -13.99 -3.25
CA GLY A 90 -0.89 -13.41 -4.39
C GLY A 90 -1.65 -12.13 -4.06
N GLU A 91 -2.12 -11.46 -5.12
CA GLU A 91 -3.00 -10.31 -5.03
C GLU A 91 -4.44 -10.71 -5.35
N HIS A 92 -5.37 -10.41 -4.45
CA HIS A 92 -6.75 -10.85 -4.55
C HIS A 92 -7.71 -9.69 -4.76
N ASN A 93 -8.75 -9.91 -5.56
CA ASN A 93 -9.81 -8.95 -5.81
C ASN A 93 -11.02 -9.18 -4.88
N GLU A 94 -11.79 -8.12 -4.59
CA GLU A 94 -13.05 -8.18 -3.84
C GLU A 94 -13.98 -9.32 -4.27
N LYS A 95 -14.10 -9.57 -5.59
CA LYS A 95 -15.01 -10.59 -6.14
C LYS A 95 -14.67 -12.04 -5.77
N GLU A 96 -13.46 -12.27 -5.29
CA GLU A 96 -12.99 -13.58 -4.82
C GLU A 96 -13.53 -13.91 -3.43
N PHE A 97 -13.97 -12.89 -2.70
CA PHE A 97 -14.47 -13.01 -1.35
C PHE A 97 -16.00 -13.05 -1.30
N GLU A 98 -16.51 -13.61 -0.22
CA GLU A 98 -17.92 -13.54 0.12
C GLU A 98 -18.27 -12.09 0.50
N GLN A 99 -19.43 -11.61 0.03
CA GLN A 99 -19.87 -10.25 0.33
C GLN A 99 -20.27 -10.15 1.80
N ILE A 100 -19.66 -9.20 2.50
CA ILE A 100 -19.99 -8.91 3.90
C ILE A 100 -21.38 -8.27 3.92
N ARG A 101 -22.32 -8.96 4.59
CA ARG A 101 -23.69 -8.47 4.83
C ARG A 101 -23.76 -7.66 6.11
#